data_AF-A0A821HW35-F1
#
_entry.id   AF-A0A821HW35-F1
#
_cell.length_a   1.000
_cell.length_b   1.000
_cell.length_c   1.000
_cell.angle_alpha   90.00
_cell.angle_beta   90.00
_cell.angle_gamma   90.00
#
_symmetry.space_group_name_H-M   'P 1'
#
loop_
_entity.id
_entity.type
_entity.pdbx_description
1 polymer ?
#
loop_
_entity_poly.entity_id
_entity_poly.type
_entity_poly.pdbx_seq_one_letter_code
_entity_poly.pdbx_strand_id
1 'polypeptide(L)'
;CEVKNLSSSSTPRITKQEFGGGYKIFFFDELEFYEGVEDEDKFFTSQERQSIVRHLLYSIKIVQKQEINGIKFKIGQSLIQHGFEKQLIRQVIPLHNKERLNHLRETWVWPQAFCQRQPIEDIRQYFGVKIALYFCWIRFNFDFFL
;
A
#
# COMPACT_ATOMS: atom_id res chain seq x y z
N CYS A 1 -8.32 -15.65 -16.43
CA CYS A 1 -7.13 -15.05 -17.08
C CYS A 1 -6.67 -13.70 -16.46
N GLU A 2 -7.08 -13.33 -15.24
CA GLU A 2 -6.68 -12.02 -14.65
C GLU A 2 -5.84 -12.12 -13.37
N VAL A 3 -5.61 -13.33 -12.83
CA VAL A 3 -4.79 -13.50 -11.61
C VAL A 3 -3.29 -13.30 -11.87
N LYS A 4 -2.85 -13.32 -13.14
CA LYS A 4 -1.44 -13.13 -13.53
C LYS A 4 -0.95 -11.67 -13.42
N ASN A 5 -1.84 -10.70 -13.29
CA ASN A 5 -1.45 -9.29 -13.10
C ASN A 5 -1.20 -8.92 -11.62
N LEU A 6 -1.39 -9.87 -10.71
CA LEU A 6 -0.95 -9.75 -9.31
C LEU A 6 0.51 -10.12 -9.11
N SER A 7 1.18 -10.61 -10.16
CA SER A 7 2.49 -11.23 -10.02
C SER A 7 3.61 -10.24 -9.77
N SER A 8 3.41 -8.93 -9.94
CA SER A 8 4.44 -7.93 -9.66
C SER A 8 3.94 -6.83 -8.74
N SER A 9 4.58 -6.73 -7.58
CA SER A 9 4.55 -5.49 -6.82
C SER A 9 5.70 -4.64 -7.36
N SER A 10 5.43 -3.39 -7.72
CA SER A 10 6.49 -2.46 -8.16
C SER A 10 7.50 -2.13 -7.04
N THR A 11 7.32 -2.67 -5.83
CA THR A 11 8.22 -2.50 -4.69
C THR A 11 9.41 -3.45 -4.82
N PRO A 12 10.66 -2.92 -4.90
CA PRO A 12 11.85 -3.74 -4.79
C PRO A 12 11.90 -4.45 -3.43
N ARG A 13 12.33 -5.71 -3.43
CA ARG A 13 12.53 -6.52 -2.23
C ARG A 13 13.94 -7.07 -2.18
N ILE A 14 14.40 -7.31 -0.95
CA ILE A 14 15.72 -7.89 -0.70
C ILE A 14 15.67 -9.38 -1.06
N THR A 15 16.68 -9.84 -1.79
CA THR A 15 16.87 -11.26 -2.09
C THR A 15 17.79 -11.92 -1.07
N LYS A 16 17.59 -13.22 -0.82
CA LYS A 16 18.45 -13.99 0.08
C LYS A 16 19.89 -13.97 -0.45
N GLN A 17 20.86 -13.93 0.46
CA GLN A 17 22.30 -13.84 0.10
C GLN A 17 22.77 -15.01 -0.79
N GLU A 18 22.19 -16.20 -0.60
CA GLU A 18 22.47 -17.40 -1.41
C GLU A 18 22.09 -17.24 -2.90
N PHE A 19 21.18 -16.32 -3.23
CA PHE A 19 20.78 -15.99 -4.60
C PHE A 19 21.45 -14.70 -5.13
N GLY A 20 22.56 -14.28 -4.51
CA GLY A 20 23.35 -13.11 -4.91
C GLY A 20 23.02 -11.81 -4.17
N GLY A 21 22.00 -11.82 -3.31
CA GLY A 21 21.60 -10.66 -2.52
C GLY A 21 21.17 -9.43 -3.33
N GLY A 22 21.01 -8.29 -2.65
CA GLY A 22 20.60 -7.03 -3.27
C GLY A 22 19.09 -6.86 -3.38
N TYR A 23 18.65 -5.94 -4.24
CA TYR A 23 17.23 -5.62 -4.43
C TYR A 23 16.75 -6.07 -5.81
N LYS A 24 15.59 -6.74 -5.85
CA LYS A 24 14.91 -7.16 -7.07
C LYS A 24 13.45 -6.74 -7.03
N ILE A 25 12.88 -6.36 -8.18
CA ILE A 25 11.44 -6.13 -8.30
C ILE A 25 10.71 -7.41 -7.93
N PHE A 26 9.71 -7.30 -7.06
CA PHE A 26 8.98 -8.48 -6.60
C PHE A 26 8.23 -9.15 -7.75
N PHE A 27 8.49 -10.44 -7.94
CA PHE A 27 7.72 -11.33 -8.80
C PHE A 27 7.20 -12.52 -8.00
N PHE A 28 5.91 -12.82 -8.11
CA PHE A 28 5.28 -13.93 -7.39
C PHE A 28 5.86 -15.28 -7.81
N ASP A 29 6.23 -15.43 -9.09
CA ASP A 29 6.83 -16.66 -9.62
C ASP A 29 8.25 -16.92 -9.05
N GLU A 30 8.83 -15.93 -8.36
CA GLU A 30 10.20 -15.95 -7.83
C GLU A 30 10.22 -15.81 -6.31
N LEU A 31 9.09 -16.15 -5.66
CA LEU A 31 8.84 -15.91 -4.24
C LEU A 31 9.98 -16.45 -3.33
N GLU A 32 10.52 -17.62 -3.67
CA GLU A 32 11.58 -18.32 -2.93
C GLU A 32 12.89 -17.53 -2.80
N PHE A 33 13.15 -16.59 -3.73
CA PHE A 33 14.38 -15.81 -3.74
C PHE A 33 14.38 -14.64 -2.75
N TYR A 34 13.21 -14.25 -2.21
CA TYR A 34 13.10 -13.08 -1.35
C TYR A 34 13.34 -13.42 0.12
N GLU A 35 14.00 -12.49 0.82
CA GLU A 35 14.22 -12.59 2.25
C GLU A 35 12.90 -12.41 3.03
N GLY A 36 12.72 -13.17 4.11
CA GLY A 36 11.53 -13.09 4.97
C GLY A 36 10.27 -13.73 4.39
N VAL A 37 10.38 -14.44 3.26
CA VAL A 37 9.27 -15.13 2.60
C VAL A 37 8.62 -16.22 3.46
N GLU A 38 9.42 -16.84 4.33
CA GLU A 38 8.97 -17.92 5.22
C GLU A 38 7.95 -17.44 6.27
N ASP A 39 7.93 -16.13 6.57
CA ASP A 39 6.97 -15.50 7.48
C ASP A 39 5.89 -14.78 6.66
N GLU A 40 4.87 -15.53 6.23
CA GLU A 40 3.76 -15.01 5.41
C GLU A 40 3.04 -13.82 6.07
N ASP A 41 2.99 -13.80 7.41
CA ASP A 41 2.32 -12.75 8.18
C ASP A 41 3.09 -11.42 8.11
N LYS A 42 4.43 -11.46 8.07
CA LYS A 42 5.27 -10.26 8.03
C LYS A 42 5.78 -9.91 6.64
N PHE A 43 5.77 -10.85 5.69
CA PHE A 43 6.33 -10.65 4.35
C PHE A 43 5.72 -9.46 3.61
N PHE A 44 4.39 -9.30 3.71
CA PHE A 44 3.70 -8.11 3.22
C PHE A 44 3.29 -7.21 4.38
N THR A 45 3.73 -5.95 4.33
CA THR A 45 3.26 -4.91 5.25
C THR A 45 1.76 -4.66 5.07
N SER A 46 1.08 -4.16 6.11
CA SER A 46 -0.35 -3.83 6.01
C SER A 46 -0.66 -2.86 4.87
N GLN A 47 0.27 -1.92 4.60
CA GLN A 47 0.17 -1.03 3.46
C GLN A 47 0.19 -1.79 2.12
N GLU A 48 1.16 -2.68 1.92
CA GLU A 48 1.28 -3.42 0.67
C GLU A 48 0.04 -4.28 0.43
N ARG A 49 -0.47 -4.94 1.49
CA ARG A 49 -1.74 -5.69 1.44
C ARG A 49 -2.90 -4.80 0.99
N GLN A 50 -3.04 -3.60 1.58
CA GLN A 50 -4.08 -2.64 1.19
C GLN A 50 -3.92 -2.16 -0.26
N SER A 51 -2.68 -1.95 -0.72
CA SER A 51 -2.38 -1.58 -2.10
C SER A 51 -2.77 -2.68 -3.08
N ILE A 52 -2.47 -3.95 -2.77
CA ILE A 52 -2.86 -5.12 -3.55
C ILE A 52 -4.39 -5.23 -3.62
N VAL A 53 -5.07 -5.16 -2.47
CA VAL A 53 -6.54 -5.20 -2.41
C VAL A 53 -7.15 -4.06 -3.22
N ARG A 54 -6.61 -2.85 -3.12
CA ARG A 54 -7.05 -1.71 -3.92
C ARG A 54 -6.86 -1.96 -5.41
N HIS A 55 -5.71 -2.49 -5.82
CA HIS A 55 -5.47 -2.79 -7.23
C HIS A 55 -6.48 -3.81 -7.76
N LEU A 56 -6.68 -4.92 -7.05
CA LEU A 56 -7.69 -5.93 -7.36
C LEU A 56 -9.09 -5.34 -7.48
N LEU A 57 -9.48 -4.53 -6.50
CA LEU A 57 -10.80 -3.92 -6.45
C LEU A 57 -11.03 -3.02 -7.68
N TYR A 58 -10.03 -2.25 -8.10
CA TYR A 58 -10.11 -1.38 -9.27
C TYR A 58 -9.93 -2.11 -10.61
N SER A 59 -9.29 -3.29 -10.62
CA SER A 59 -9.14 -4.12 -11.83
C SER A 59 -10.40 -4.91 -12.17
N ILE A 60 -11.37 -5.04 -11.24
CA ILE A 60 -12.64 -5.73 -11.51
C ILE A 60 -13.39 -5.03 -12.64
N LYS A 61 -13.69 -5.81 -13.68
CA LYS A 61 -14.49 -5.40 -14.83
C LYS A 61 -15.84 -6.08 -14.83
N ILE A 62 -16.83 -5.39 -15.38
CA ILE A 62 -18.16 -5.95 -15.62
C ILE A 62 -18.06 -7.01 -16.73
N VAL A 63 -18.40 -8.25 -16.41
CA VAL A 63 -18.30 -9.38 -17.34
C VAL A 63 -19.58 -9.58 -18.16
N GLN A 64 -20.74 -9.19 -17.60
CA GLN A 64 -22.04 -9.35 -18.24
C GLN A 64 -22.81 -8.04 -18.23
N LYS A 65 -23.60 -7.81 -19.28
CA LYS A 65 -24.56 -6.70 -19.28
C LYS A 65 -25.60 -6.99 -18.20
N GLN A 66 -25.70 -6.08 -17.25
CA GLN A 66 -26.71 -6.12 -16.20
C GLN A 66 -27.31 -4.72 -16.06
N GLU A 67 -28.56 -4.68 -15.65
CA GLU A 67 -29.24 -3.45 -15.26
C GLU A 67 -29.71 -3.63 -13.83
N ILE A 68 -29.19 -2.82 -12.92
CA ILE A 68 -29.58 -2.85 -11.51
C ILE A 68 -30.18 -1.48 -11.20
N ASN A 69 -31.45 -1.45 -10.76
CA ASN A 69 -32.15 -0.23 -10.39
C ASN A 69 -32.11 0.88 -11.47
N GLY A 70 -32.25 0.51 -12.76
CA GLY A 70 -32.20 1.45 -13.88
C GLY A 70 -30.79 1.91 -14.29
N ILE A 71 -29.75 1.38 -13.65
CA ILE A 71 -28.34 1.68 -13.98
C ILE A 71 -27.81 0.58 -14.90
N LYS A 72 -27.42 1.00 -16.11
CA LYS A 72 -26.92 0.10 -17.15
C LYS A 72 -25.41 -0.08 -17.04
N PHE A 73 -24.99 -1.33 -16.84
CA PHE A 73 -23.59 -1.72 -16.77
C PHE A 73 -23.11 -2.21 -18.14
N LYS A 74 -22.02 -1.62 -18.66
CA LYS A 74 -21.39 -2.02 -19.92
C LYS A 74 -20.29 -3.04 -19.66
N ILE A 75 -20.21 -4.07 -20.49
CA ILE A 75 -19.15 -5.08 -20.43
C ILE A 75 -17.78 -4.41 -20.62
N GLY A 76 -16.80 -4.81 -19.82
CA GLY A 76 -15.42 -4.32 -19.88
C GLY A 76 -15.14 -3.04 -19.10
N GLN A 77 -16.18 -2.34 -18.60
CA GLN A 77 -16.00 -1.16 -17.76
C GLN A 77 -15.56 -1.56 -16.32
N SER A 78 -14.72 -0.74 -15.68
CA SER A 78 -14.34 -0.93 -14.27
C SER A 78 -15.56 -0.73 -13.37
N LEU A 79 -15.85 -1.72 -12.53
CA LEU A 79 -17.00 -1.71 -11.62
C LEU A 79 -16.93 -0.52 -10.66
N ILE A 80 -15.76 -0.30 -10.06
CA ILE A 80 -15.55 0.73 -9.05
C ILE A 80 -15.66 2.12 -9.67
N GLN A 81 -15.00 2.35 -10.81
CA GLN A 81 -15.06 3.63 -11.50
C GLN A 81 -16.51 3.97 -11.89
N HIS A 82 -17.24 3.00 -12.44
CA HIS A 82 -18.64 3.21 -12.77
C HIS A 82 -19.53 3.45 -11.53
N GLY A 83 -19.25 2.74 -10.43
CA GLY A 83 -19.93 2.93 -9.16
C GLY A 83 -19.77 4.36 -8.61
N PHE A 84 -18.59 4.96 -8.78
CA PHE A 84 -18.37 6.38 -8.46
C PHE A 84 -19.13 7.32 -9.40
N GLU A 85 -19.07 7.09 -10.72
CA GLU A 85 -19.79 7.91 -11.72
C GLU A 85 -21.30 7.93 -11.46
N LYS A 86 -21.85 6.80 -10.99
CA LYS A 86 -23.27 6.63 -10.69
C LYS A 86 -23.65 6.95 -9.24
N GLN A 87 -22.69 7.44 -8.45
CA GLN A 87 -22.87 7.75 -7.02
C GLN A 87 -23.40 6.56 -6.19
N LEU A 88 -23.19 5.33 -6.67
CA LEU A 88 -23.48 4.11 -5.92
C LEU A 88 -22.43 3.87 -4.83
N ILE A 89 -21.20 4.30 -5.10
CA ILE A 89 -20.07 4.22 -4.18
C ILE A 89 -19.67 5.64 -3.80
N ARG A 90 -19.71 5.95 -2.50
CA ARG A 90 -19.31 7.26 -1.97
C ARG A 90 -17.80 7.39 -1.83
N GLN A 91 -17.15 6.36 -1.28
CA GLN A 91 -15.71 6.35 -1.01
C GLN A 91 -15.19 4.93 -0.84
N VAL A 92 -13.90 4.75 -1.10
CA VAL A 92 -13.15 3.52 -0.80
C VAL A 92 -11.97 3.93 0.06
N ILE A 93 -11.97 3.52 1.33
CA ILE A 93 -10.94 3.88 2.30
C ILE A 93 -10.29 2.61 2.88
N PRO A 94 -8.96 2.59 3.06
CA PRO A 94 -8.32 1.50 3.79
C PRO A 94 -8.67 1.57 5.28
N LEU A 95 -8.73 0.41 5.93
CA LEU A 95 -8.92 0.33 7.38
C LEU A 95 -7.60 0.50 8.10
N HIS A 96 -7.59 1.33 9.15
CA HIS A 96 -6.42 1.57 9.99
C HIS A 96 -6.21 0.42 10.99
N ASN A 97 -4.96 -0.02 11.15
CA ASN A 97 -4.55 -0.76 12.34
C ASN A 97 -4.43 0.24 13.50
N LYS A 98 -5.36 0.18 14.46
CA LYS A 98 -5.46 1.12 15.58
C LYS A 98 -4.28 1.01 16.55
N GLU A 99 -3.78 -0.20 16.78
CA GLU A 99 -2.66 -0.45 17.70
C GLU A 99 -1.38 0.19 17.16
N ARG A 100 -1.03 -0.08 15.89
CA ARG A 100 0.12 0.55 15.24
C ARG A 100 0.00 2.07 15.15
N LEU A 101 -1.21 2.58 14.90
CA LEU A 101 -1.46 4.02 14.87
C LEU A 101 -1.26 4.66 16.25
N ASN A 102 -1.75 4.02 17.32
CA ASN A 102 -1.56 4.50 18.68
C ASN A 102 -0.10 4.47 19.09
N HIS A 103 0.63 3.38 18.79
CA HIS A 103 2.07 3.31 19.01
C HIS A 103 2.80 4.43 18.28
N LEU A 104 2.53 4.60 16.98
CA LEU A 104 3.15 5.67 16.20
C LEU A 104 2.81 7.04 16.79
N ARG A 105 1.57 7.27 17.23
CA ARG A 105 1.18 8.51 17.91
C ARG A 105 1.97 8.72 19.20
N GLU A 106 2.11 7.71 20.04
CA GLU A 106 2.82 7.81 21.32
C GLU A 106 4.33 7.99 21.16
N THR A 107 4.95 7.31 20.20
CA THR A 107 6.40 7.36 19.95
C THR A 107 6.82 8.54 19.08
N TRP A 108 5.93 9.09 18.26
CA TRP A 108 6.26 10.20 17.35
C TRP A 108 5.63 11.53 17.78
N VAL A 109 4.36 11.54 18.16
CA VAL A 109 3.59 12.78 18.39
C VAL A 109 3.66 13.22 19.85
N TRP A 110 3.88 12.29 20.79
CA TRP A 110 3.90 12.55 22.23
C TRP A 110 5.28 12.68 22.93
N PRO A 111 6.43 12.22 22.42
CA PRO A 111 7.71 12.64 22.98
C PRO A 111 7.99 14.07 22.52
N GLN A 112 8.49 14.92 23.43
CA GLN A 112 8.84 16.34 23.21
C GLN A 112 9.33 16.59 21.76
N ALA A 113 8.41 17.01 20.88
CA ALA A 113 8.47 16.86 19.43
C ALA A 113 9.59 17.63 18.71
N PHE A 114 10.46 18.30 19.48
CA PHE A 114 11.57 19.10 19.00
C PHE A 114 12.94 18.46 19.26
N CYS A 115 13.07 17.52 20.20
CA CYS A 115 14.39 17.00 20.62
C CYS A 115 14.71 15.57 20.11
N GLN A 116 13.75 14.87 19.51
CA GLN A 116 13.96 13.52 18.96
C GLN A 116 13.86 13.51 17.42
N ARG A 117 14.64 12.62 16.79
CA ARG A 117 14.59 12.38 15.34
C ARG A 117 13.24 11.77 14.98
N GLN A 118 12.63 12.22 13.88
CA GLN A 118 11.36 11.66 13.42
C GLN A 118 11.55 10.18 13.03
N PRO A 119 10.66 9.27 13.43
CA PRO A 119 10.72 7.86 13.04
C PRO A 119 10.22 7.67 11.59
N ILE A 120 11.02 8.13 10.63
CA ILE A 120 10.66 8.12 9.20
C ILE A 120 10.34 6.71 8.70
N GLU A 121 11.06 5.71 9.20
CA GLU A 121 10.85 4.32 8.80
C GLU A 121 9.49 3.78 9.30
N ASP A 122 9.09 4.08 10.53
CA ASP A 122 7.77 3.67 11.04
C ASP A 122 6.63 4.40 10.31
N ILE A 123 6.82 5.69 9.98
CA ILE A 123 5.90 6.46 9.13
C ILE A 123 5.82 5.83 7.74
N ARG A 124 6.94 5.41 7.15
CA ARG A 124 7.00 4.74 5.84
C ARG A 124 6.27 3.41 5.86
N GLN A 125 6.46 2.60 6.88
CA GLN A 125 5.81 1.29 6.99
C GLN A 125 4.28 1.40 7.19
N TYR A 126 3.81 2.46 7.85
CA TYR A 126 2.38 2.65 8.10
C TYR A 126 1.67 3.43 6.98
N PHE A 127 2.16 4.64 6.67
CA PHE A 127 1.54 5.58 5.74
C PHE A 127 2.13 5.52 4.33
N GLY A 128 3.33 4.97 4.19
CA GLY A 128 3.98 4.76 2.89
C GLY A 128 5.01 5.79 2.52
N VAL A 129 5.72 5.47 1.44
CA VAL A 129 6.85 6.28 0.95
C VAL A 129 6.45 7.72 0.69
N LYS A 130 5.27 7.98 0.11
CA LYS A 130 4.83 9.35 -0.20
C LYS A 130 4.68 10.23 1.05
N ILE A 131 4.05 9.71 2.09
CA ILE A 131 3.82 10.44 3.34
C ILE A 131 5.13 10.53 4.14
N ALA A 132 5.90 9.45 4.21
CA ALA A 132 7.21 9.47 4.85
C ALA A 132 8.18 10.46 4.19
N LEU A 133 8.16 10.56 2.86
CA LEU A 133 8.97 11.53 2.11
C LEU A 133 8.56 12.96 2.42
N TYR A 134 7.26 13.23 2.53
CA TYR A 134 6.76 14.55 2.94
C TYR A 134 7.27 14.95 4.33
N PHE A 135 7.22 14.06 5.32
CA PHE A 135 7.75 14.33 6.66
C PHE A 135 9.28 14.45 6.68
N CYS A 136 9.99 13.64 5.89
CA CYS A 136 11.44 13.79 5.70
C CYS A 136 11.80 15.16 5.12
N TRP A 137 11.06 15.61 4.10
CA TRP A 137 11.24 16.94 3.51
C TRP A 137 10.94 18.06 4.50
N ILE A 138 9.86 17.95 5.29
CA ILE A 138 9.57 18.89 6.38
C ILE A 138 10.78 18.98 7.32
N ARG A 139 11.26 17.85 7.85
CA ARG A 139 12.41 17.82 8.76
C ARG A 139 13.63 18.52 8.16
N PHE A 140 13.97 18.22 6.91
CA PHE A 140 15.10 18.85 6.21
C PHE A 140 14.97 20.37 6.13
N ASN A 141 13.76 20.89 5.87
CA ASN A 141 13.54 22.34 5.84
C ASN A 141 13.61 22.95 7.24
N PHE A 142 13.00 22.32 8.25
CA PHE A 142 13.02 22.84 9.62
C PHE A 142 14.43 22.81 10.25
N ASP A 143 15.24 21.79 9.97
CA ASP A 143 16.64 21.70 10.42
C ASP A 143 17.55 22.71 9.69
N PHE A 144 17.12 23.31 8.57
CA PHE A 144 17.86 24.35 7.84
C PHE A 144 17.60 25.78 8.37
N PHE A 145 16.53 25.97 9.16
CA PHE A 145 16.16 27.27 9.75
C PHE A 145 16.57 27.42 11.24
N LEU A 146 17.31 26.46 11.79
CA LEU A 146 17.94 26.48 13.12
C LEU A 146 19.46 26.38 12.98
#